data_AF-X0L1Z4-F1
#
_entry.id   AF-X0L1Z4-F1
#
_cell.length_a   1.000
_cell.length_b   1.000
_cell.length_c   1.000
_cell.angle_alpha   90.00
_cell.angle_beta   90.00
_cell.angle_gamma   90.00
#
_symmetry.space_group_name_H-M   'P 1'
#
loop_
_entity.id
_entity.type
_entity.pdbx_description
1 polymer ?
#
loop_
_entity_poly.entity_id
_entity_poly.type
_entity_poly.pdbx_seq_one_letter_code
_entity_poly.pdbx_strand_id
1 'polypeptide(L)'
;MAIITGIFIIQRFGTKLYWKLPLGLDDLFIALTMCVAIPSIVINSRGLAPNGMGRDIWTVTPDQITQFGMFFYTMAIMYFSLQTFLKLSMLFFYLRIFPTQNVRRLLWGTVAFTVVFGLVFIFVAIFQCRPINYFWLKWDGQHEGKCADINAVTWSNAAINIALDVWIIGIPLSQLKSLNLDWRKKIGVGMMFSVGIFVTIMSILRLHATVQAGVKTSNATWEYLAVSKWSTIEGNVGIICACMPSLRILLVRLFPKILGTSQRYYNYGSKSNKQTPGNTHNRSVPLGTNATSQADRSQRRVDPVGIECHRTYEVEYGDNDETYLVHMKDMDHKSARSEVRSETSL
;
A
#
# COMPACT_ATOMS: atom_id res chain seq x y z
N MET A 1 -12.17 -18.66 -7.95
CA MET A 1 -11.68 -17.53 -7.13
C MET A 1 -10.20 -17.63 -6.79
N ALA A 2 -9.74 -18.71 -6.15
CA ALA A 2 -8.32 -18.88 -5.76
C ALA A 2 -7.30 -18.72 -6.91
N ILE A 3 -7.63 -19.22 -8.11
CA ILE A 3 -6.77 -19.06 -9.30
C ILE A 3 -6.67 -17.57 -9.69
N ILE A 4 -7.81 -16.87 -9.68
CA ILE A 4 -7.89 -15.43 -10.02
C ILE A 4 -7.03 -14.64 -9.04
N THR A 5 -7.18 -14.85 -7.74
CA THR A 5 -6.37 -14.16 -6.73
C THR A 5 -4.89 -14.49 -6.85
N GLY A 6 -4.54 -15.74 -7.15
CA GLY A 6 -3.16 -16.15 -7.43
C GLY A 6 -2.56 -15.37 -8.60
N ILE A 7 -3.32 -15.21 -9.69
CA ILE A 7 -2.90 -14.42 -10.86
C ILE A 7 -2.65 -12.95 -10.47
N PHE A 8 -3.53 -12.32 -9.67
CA PHE A 8 -3.33 -10.94 -9.22
C PHE A 8 -2.08 -10.77 -8.34
N ILE A 9 -1.79 -11.75 -7.48
CA ILE A 9 -0.59 -11.74 -6.63
C ILE A 9 0.67 -11.90 -7.50
N ILE A 10 0.69 -12.89 -8.39
CA ILE A 10 1.80 -13.11 -9.33
C ILE A 10 2.02 -11.88 -10.20
N GLN A 11 0.93 -11.28 -10.70
CA GLN A 11 0.97 -10.04 -11.45
C GLN A 11 1.64 -8.94 -10.61
N ARG A 12 1.22 -8.69 -9.36
CA ARG A 12 1.83 -7.68 -8.48
C ARG A 12 3.34 -7.88 -8.31
N PHE A 13 3.78 -9.10 -7.95
CA PHE A 13 5.21 -9.38 -7.74
C PHE A 13 5.99 -9.32 -9.07
N GLY A 14 5.45 -9.87 -10.15
CA GLY A 14 6.05 -9.81 -11.48
C GLY A 14 6.22 -8.38 -11.99
N THR A 15 5.23 -7.51 -11.77
CA THR A 15 5.28 -6.06 -12.06
C THR A 15 6.50 -5.45 -11.37
N LYS A 16 6.65 -5.68 -10.06
CA LYS A 16 7.74 -5.07 -9.27
C LYS A 16 9.10 -5.64 -9.62
N LEU A 17 9.20 -6.94 -9.87
CA LEU A 17 10.44 -7.59 -10.27
C LEU A 17 10.92 -7.11 -11.65
N TYR A 18 10.01 -7.07 -12.63
CA TYR A 18 10.34 -6.65 -14.00
C TYR A 18 10.83 -5.20 -14.07
N TRP A 19 10.16 -4.29 -13.35
CA TRP A 19 10.54 -2.88 -13.32
C TRP A 19 11.51 -2.50 -12.18
N LYS A 20 12.05 -3.48 -11.45
CA LYS A 20 12.97 -3.30 -10.31
C LYS A 20 12.47 -2.27 -9.28
N LEU A 21 11.17 -2.28 -8.98
CA LEU A 21 10.60 -1.40 -7.95
C LEU A 21 11.00 -1.89 -6.55
N PRO A 22 11.25 -0.97 -5.59
CA PRO A 22 11.54 -1.37 -4.22
C PRO A 22 10.31 -2.02 -3.58
N LEU A 23 10.55 -3.18 -2.96
CA LEU A 23 9.57 -3.91 -2.16
C LEU A 23 9.28 -3.13 -0.88
N GLY A 24 8.01 -2.83 -0.65
CA GLY A 24 7.57 -2.15 0.56
C GLY A 24 7.03 -3.13 1.60
N LEU A 25 6.76 -2.63 2.81
CA LEU A 25 6.05 -3.39 3.83
C LEU A 25 4.67 -3.86 3.34
N ASP A 26 4.03 -3.11 2.44
CA ASP A 26 2.79 -3.51 1.79
C ASP A 26 2.89 -4.85 1.06
N ASP A 27 4.03 -5.14 0.43
CA ASP A 27 4.29 -6.40 -0.27
C ASP A 27 4.63 -7.54 0.68
N LEU A 28 5.31 -7.25 1.79
CA LEU A 28 5.59 -8.25 2.82
C LEU A 28 4.28 -8.79 3.39
N PHE A 29 3.36 -7.90 3.77
CA PHE A 29 2.07 -8.32 4.32
C PHE A 29 1.18 -9.04 3.29
N ILE A 30 1.31 -8.73 1.99
CA ILE A 30 0.59 -9.50 0.96
C ILE A 30 1.21 -10.89 0.73
N ALA A 31 2.53 -11.02 0.86
CA ALA A 31 3.19 -12.33 0.86
C ALA A 31 2.76 -13.18 2.07
N LEU A 32 2.71 -12.57 3.27
CA LEU A 32 2.20 -13.25 4.47
C LEU A 32 0.74 -13.67 4.31
N THR A 33 -0.08 -12.80 3.70
CA THR A 33 -1.47 -13.13 3.35
C THR A 33 -1.54 -14.36 2.45
N MET A 34 -0.66 -14.46 1.45
CA MET A 34 -0.58 -15.63 0.55
C MET A 34 -0.19 -16.90 1.31
N CYS A 35 0.78 -16.82 2.23
CA CYS A 35 1.20 -17.94 3.07
C CYS A 35 0.07 -18.48 3.96
N VAL A 36 -0.90 -17.64 4.34
CA VAL A 36 -2.09 -18.05 5.11
C VAL A 36 -3.24 -18.51 4.19
N ALA A 37 -3.41 -17.87 3.04
CA ALA A 37 -4.49 -18.17 2.10
C ALA A 37 -4.34 -19.56 1.45
N ILE A 38 -3.12 -19.97 1.10
CA ILE A 38 -2.88 -21.28 0.45
C ILE A 38 -3.29 -22.45 1.36
N PRO A 39 -2.80 -22.55 2.62
CA PRO A 39 -3.28 -23.56 3.57
C PRO A 39 -4.79 -23.51 3.78
N SER A 40 -5.38 -22.31 3.86
CA SER A 40 -6.83 -22.15 4.02
C SER A 40 -7.62 -22.80 2.88
N ILE A 41 -7.13 -22.68 1.64
CA ILE A 41 -7.75 -23.32 0.45
C ILE A 41 -7.63 -24.85 0.53
N VAL A 42 -6.47 -25.34 0.94
CA VAL A 42 -6.22 -26.79 1.08
C VAL A 42 -7.13 -27.37 2.18
N ILE A 43 -7.21 -26.73 3.34
CA ILE A 43 -8.05 -27.16 4.46
C ILE A 43 -9.54 -27.10 4.07
N ASN A 44 -9.98 -26.07 3.35
CA ASN A 44 -11.37 -25.99 2.91
C ASN A 44 -11.73 -27.13 1.94
N SER A 45 -10.87 -27.40 0.96
CA SER A 45 -11.12 -28.40 -0.10
C SER A 45 -10.87 -29.85 0.32
N ARG A 46 -9.84 -30.11 1.13
CA ARG A 46 -9.41 -31.46 1.54
C ARG A 46 -9.75 -31.80 2.99
N GLY A 47 -10.05 -30.80 3.82
CA GLY A 47 -10.43 -30.97 5.22
C GLY A 47 -11.93 -30.87 5.42
N LEU A 48 -12.52 -29.69 5.19
CA LEU A 48 -13.94 -29.45 5.51
C LEU A 48 -14.89 -30.16 4.53
N ALA A 49 -14.68 -30.01 3.21
CA ALA A 49 -15.56 -30.58 2.20
C ALA A 49 -15.77 -32.11 2.33
N PRO A 50 -14.73 -32.95 2.49
CA PRO A 50 -14.92 -34.40 2.67
C PRO A 50 -15.50 -34.77 4.03
N ASN A 51 -15.28 -33.96 5.07
CA ASN A 51 -15.77 -34.22 6.43
C ASN A 51 -17.17 -33.65 6.69
N GLY A 52 -18.02 -33.59 5.66
CA GLY A 52 -19.45 -33.32 5.83
C GLY A 52 -19.87 -31.85 5.78
N MET A 53 -18.99 -30.93 5.39
CA MET A 53 -19.36 -29.52 5.16
C MET A 53 -20.51 -29.43 4.13
N GLY A 54 -21.63 -28.83 4.53
CA GLY A 54 -22.82 -28.76 3.66
C GLY A 54 -23.60 -30.06 3.52
N ARG A 55 -23.44 -31.02 4.45
CA ARG A 55 -24.33 -32.18 4.61
C ARG A 55 -25.07 -32.08 5.94
N ASP A 56 -26.21 -32.75 6.05
CA ASP A 56 -26.91 -32.87 7.33
C ASP A 56 -26.01 -33.60 8.34
N ILE A 57 -25.91 -33.07 9.56
CA ILE A 57 -25.05 -33.61 10.62
C ILE A 57 -25.32 -35.10 10.88
N TRP A 58 -26.58 -35.52 10.72
CA TRP A 58 -27.05 -36.90 10.89
C TRP A 58 -26.52 -37.90 9.85
N THR A 59 -25.98 -37.41 8.73
CA THR A 59 -25.42 -38.24 7.65
C THR A 59 -23.90 -38.43 7.76
N VAL A 60 -23.27 -37.81 8.76
CA VAL A 60 -21.82 -37.71 8.93
C VAL A 60 -21.38 -38.60 10.09
N THR A 61 -20.24 -39.29 9.95
CA THR A 61 -19.75 -40.16 11.03
C THR A 61 -19.20 -39.35 12.21
N PRO A 62 -19.25 -39.87 13.46
CA PRO A 62 -18.63 -39.28 14.65
C PRO A 62 -17.20 -38.73 14.45
N ASP A 63 -16.34 -39.51 13.78
CA ASP A 63 -14.96 -39.12 13.51
C ASP A 63 -14.89 -37.93 12.55
N GLN A 64 -15.77 -37.90 11.54
CA GLN A 64 -15.85 -36.78 10.59
C GLN A 64 -16.34 -35.50 11.26
N ILE A 65 -17.26 -35.58 12.24
CA ILE A 65 -17.72 -34.41 13.01
C ILE A 65 -16.56 -33.82 13.81
N THR A 66 -15.76 -34.68 14.46
CA THR A 66 -14.58 -34.26 15.23
C THR A 66 -13.53 -33.61 14.33
N GLN A 67 -13.22 -34.23 13.19
CA GLN A 67 -12.30 -33.65 12.20
C GLN A 67 -12.81 -32.33 11.62
N PHE A 68 -14.11 -32.24 11.31
CA PHE A 68 -14.74 -31.01 10.87
C PHE A 68 -14.55 -29.89 11.88
N GLY A 69 -14.79 -30.17 13.18
CA GLY A 69 -14.55 -29.22 14.26
C GLY A 69 -13.11 -28.73 14.33
N MET A 70 -12.13 -29.64 14.21
CA MET A 70 -10.71 -29.30 14.23
C MET A 70 -10.28 -28.44 13.02
N PHE A 71 -10.75 -28.77 11.83
CA PHE A 71 -10.45 -27.96 10.64
C PHE A 71 -11.18 -26.62 10.67
N PHE A 72 -12.43 -26.56 11.16
CA PHE A 72 -13.18 -25.33 11.32
C PHE A 72 -12.51 -24.37 12.31
N TYR A 73 -12.04 -24.89 13.44
CA TYR A 73 -11.21 -24.17 14.41
C TYR A 73 -9.97 -23.55 13.75
N THR A 74 -9.21 -24.36 13.01
CA THR A 74 -8.00 -23.91 12.31
C THR A 74 -8.32 -22.82 11.28
N MET A 75 -9.41 -22.99 10.53
CA MET A 75 -9.87 -22.00 9.54
C MET A 75 -10.26 -20.67 10.17
N ALA A 76 -10.86 -20.67 11.36
CA ALA A 76 -11.20 -19.43 12.08
C ALA A 76 -9.94 -18.60 12.42
N ILE A 77 -8.89 -19.25 12.91
CA ILE A 77 -7.62 -18.58 13.25
C ILE A 77 -6.94 -18.04 11.99
N MET A 78 -6.89 -18.85 10.92
CA MET A 78 -6.34 -18.42 9.63
C MET A 78 -7.11 -17.24 9.06
N TYR A 79 -8.44 -17.24 9.20
CA TYR A 79 -9.30 -16.17 8.73
C TYR A 79 -9.00 -14.83 9.43
N PHE A 80 -8.91 -14.79 10.77
CA PHE A 80 -8.57 -13.56 11.49
C PHE A 80 -7.17 -13.04 11.14
N SER A 81 -6.22 -13.96 10.96
CA SER A 81 -4.85 -13.64 10.52
C SER A 81 -4.86 -13.02 9.10
N LEU A 82 -5.58 -13.64 8.17
CA LEU A 82 -5.73 -13.19 6.79
C LEU A 82 -6.31 -11.77 6.72
N GLN A 83 -7.41 -11.51 7.45
CA GLN A 83 -8.06 -10.20 7.52
C GLN A 83 -7.12 -9.13 8.06
N THR A 84 -6.37 -9.45 9.11
CA THR A 84 -5.40 -8.54 9.72
C THR A 84 -4.29 -8.18 8.73
N PHE A 85 -3.66 -9.17 8.09
CA PHE A 85 -2.59 -8.92 7.13
C PHE A 85 -3.04 -8.16 5.88
N LEU A 86 -4.26 -8.40 5.40
CA LEU A 86 -4.85 -7.65 4.29
C LEU A 86 -5.00 -6.17 4.61
N LYS A 87 -5.61 -5.85 5.77
CA LYS A 87 -5.78 -4.46 6.21
C LYS A 87 -4.44 -3.77 6.45
N LEU A 88 -3.47 -4.47 7.03
CA LEU A 88 -2.11 -3.95 7.19
C LEU A 88 -1.44 -3.64 5.84
N SER A 89 -1.54 -4.54 4.86
CA SER A 89 -1.03 -4.29 3.50
C SER A 89 -1.64 -3.03 2.88
N MET A 90 -2.96 -2.81 3.02
CA MET A 90 -3.63 -1.59 2.55
C MET A 90 -3.16 -0.34 3.29
N LEU A 91 -3.04 -0.39 4.62
CA LEU A 91 -2.58 0.73 5.44
C LEU A 91 -1.13 1.13 5.13
N PHE A 92 -0.22 0.16 4.96
CA PHE A 92 1.15 0.44 4.56
C PHE A 92 1.22 1.02 3.14
N PHE A 93 0.35 0.55 2.24
CA PHE A 93 0.21 1.16 0.92
C PHE A 93 -0.25 2.63 1.03
N TYR A 94 -1.19 2.95 1.91
CA TYR A 94 -1.64 4.31 2.16
C TYR A 94 -0.58 5.20 2.82
N LEU A 95 0.24 4.65 3.72
CA LEU A 95 1.38 5.37 4.29
C LEU A 95 2.43 5.75 3.24
N ARG A 96 2.55 4.95 2.17
CA ARG A 96 3.47 5.21 1.05
C ARG A 96 2.94 6.26 0.07
N ILE A 97 1.62 6.33 -0.13
CA ILE A 97 1.02 7.23 -1.13
C ILE A 97 0.76 8.64 -0.59
N PHE A 98 0.38 8.78 0.69
CA PHE A 98 0.04 10.06 1.29
C PHE A 98 1.20 10.62 2.13
N PRO A 99 1.87 11.71 1.70
CA PRO A 99 2.97 12.31 2.45
C PRO A 99 2.50 13.21 3.62
N THR A 100 1.21 13.55 3.69
CA THR A 100 0.65 14.51 4.66
C THR A 100 0.82 14.02 6.11
N GLN A 101 1.45 14.83 6.97
CA GLN A 101 1.80 14.46 8.35
C GLN A 101 0.58 14.11 9.23
N ASN A 102 -0.52 14.83 9.09
CA ASN A 102 -1.74 14.57 9.87
C ASN A 102 -2.37 13.22 9.49
N VAL A 103 -2.41 12.92 8.19
CA VAL A 103 -2.91 11.64 7.66
C VAL A 103 -2.00 10.50 8.08
N ARG A 104 -0.69 10.72 8.05
CA ARG A 104 0.30 9.73 8.47
C ARG A 104 0.16 9.36 9.94
N ARG A 105 -0.09 10.34 10.83
CA ARG A 105 -0.41 10.08 12.24
C ARG A 105 -1.68 9.24 12.39
N LEU A 106 -2.74 9.58 11.67
CA LEU A 106 -4.00 8.82 11.66
C LEU A 106 -3.81 7.38 11.16
N LEU A 107 -3.04 7.20 10.08
CA LEU A 107 -2.72 5.90 9.51
C LEU A 107 -1.91 5.04 10.48
N TRP A 108 -0.89 5.58 11.12
CA TRP A 108 -0.13 4.85 12.15
C TRP A 108 -1.00 4.45 13.35
N GLY A 109 -1.90 5.33 13.80
CA GLY A 109 -2.90 4.99 14.81
C GLY A 109 -3.81 3.85 14.36
N THR A 110 -4.26 3.88 13.10
CA THR A 110 -5.10 2.81 12.52
C THR A 110 -4.33 1.49 12.37
N VAL A 111 -3.03 1.54 12.03
CA VAL A 111 -2.14 0.37 12.00
C VAL A 111 -2.04 -0.24 13.39
N ALA A 112 -1.72 0.56 14.41
CA ALA A 112 -1.62 0.09 15.79
C ALA A 112 -2.93 -0.55 16.26
N PHE A 113 -4.07 0.12 16.02
CA PHE A 113 -5.37 -0.43 16.34
C PHE A 113 -5.65 -1.75 15.62
N THR A 114 -5.35 -1.84 14.31
CA THR A 114 -5.55 -3.05 13.51
C THR A 114 -4.69 -4.22 14.00
N VAL A 115 -3.42 -3.97 14.37
CA VAL A 115 -2.53 -4.99 14.94
C VAL A 115 -3.08 -5.49 16.27
N VAL A 116 -3.43 -4.58 17.19
CA VAL A 116 -3.94 -4.95 18.51
C VAL A 116 -5.26 -5.72 18.38
N PHE A 117 -6.20 -5.20 17.58
CA PHE A 117 -7.48 -5.86 17.30
C PHE A 117 -7.27 -7.27 16.71
N GLY A 118 -6.44 -7.39 15.67
CA GLY A 118 -6.14 -8.67 15.04
C GLY A 118 -5.53 -9.68 16.02
N LEU A 119 -4.53 -9.26 16.81
CA LEU A 119 -3.92 -10.12 17.83
C LEU A 119 -4.93 -10.57 18.88
N VAL A 120 -5.76 -9.67 19.40
CA VAL A 120 -6.79 -10.00 20.39
C VAL A 120 -7.73 -11.07 19.86
N PHE A 121 -8.27 -10.91 18.64
CA PHE A 121 -9.19 -11.90 18.09
C PHE A 121 -8.50 -13.22 17.71
N ILE A 122 -7.24 -13.20 17.30
CA ILE A 122 -6.45 -14.43 17.10
C ILE A 122 -6.29 -15.17 18.44
N PHE A 123 -5.92 -14.49 19.52
CA PHE A 123 -5.78 -15.10 20.84
C PHE A 123 -7.11 -15.60 21.39
N VAL A 124 -8.19 -14.83 21.23
CA VAL A 124 -9.54 -15.26 21.60
C VAL A 124 -9.93 -16.51 20.81
N ALA A 125 -9.63 -16.58 19.50
CA ALA A 125 -9.92 -17.77 18.69
C ALA A 125 -9.13 -19.00 19.17
N ILE A 126 -7.86 -18.83 19.54
CA ILE A 126 -7.02 -19.92 20.05
C ILE A 126 -7.50 -20.41 21.42
N PHE A 127 -7.83 -19.47 22.31
CA PHE A 127 -8.18 -19.77 23.71
C PHE A 127 -9.70 -19.70 23.98
N GLN A 128 -10.53 -19.87 22.95
CA GLN A 128 -11.98 -19.77 23.08
C GLN A 128 -12.59 -20.86 23.96
N CYS A 129 -11.94 -22.01 24.10
CA CYS A 129 -12.40 -23.11 24.95
C CYS A 129 -11.32 -23.53 25.94
N ARG A 130 -11.77 -23.93 27.14
CA ARG A 130 -10.93 -24.55 28.16
C ARG A 130 -11.52 -25.91 28.55
N PRO A 131 -10.81 -27.03 28.28
CA PRO A 131 -9.56 -27.14 27.53
C PRO A 131 -9.74 -26.90 26.00
N ILE A 132 -8.67 -26.62 25.24
CA ILE A 132 -8.77 -26.22 23.81
C ILE A 132 -9.44 -27.32 22.96
N ASN A 133 -9.12 -28.58 23.25
CA ASN A 133 -9.70 -29.76 22.62
C ASN A 133 -11.22 -29.88 22.82
N TYR A 134 -11.77 -29.21 23.81
CA TYR A 134 -13.21 -29.17 24.02
C TYR A 134 -13.96 -28.58 22.82
N PHE A 135 -13.34 -27.69 22.03
CA PHE A 135 -14.01 -27.09 20.86
C PHE A 135 -14.53 -28.13 19.86
N TRP A 136 -13.72 -29.16 19.57
CA TRP A 136 -14.04 -30.20 18.61
C TRP A 136 -14.57 -31.49 19.25
N LEU A 137 -14.52 -31.62 20.58
CA LEU A 137 -15.07 -32.75 21.31
C LEU A 137 -16.46 -32.47 21.92
N LYS A 138 -16.87 -31.20 22.06
CA LYS A 138 -18.15 -30.84 22.72
C LYS A 138 -19.40 -31.48 22.13
N TRP A 139 -19.34 -31.97 20.89
CA TRP A 139 -20.51 -32.45 20.16
C TRP A 139 -21.06 -33.77 20.72
N ASP A 140 -20.22 -34.58 21.40
CA ASP A 140 -20.62 -35.87 21.97
C ASP A 140 -21.27 -35.77 23.36
N GLY A 141 -21.18 -34.59 24.00
CA GLY A 141 -21.70 -34.36 25.36
C GLY A 141 -21.03 -35.19 26.47
N GLN A 142 -19.95 -35.93 26.16
CA GLN A 142 -19.22 -36.77 27.11
C GLN A 142 -18.05 -36.02 27.75
N HIS A 143 -17.59 -34.95 27.11
CA HIS A 143 -16.46 -34.16 27.58
C HIS A 143 -16.94 -32.98 28.41
N GLU A 144 -16.24 -32.69 29.52
CA GLU A 144 -16.47 -31.50 30.32
C GLU A 144 -15.56 -30.35 29.88
N GLY A 145 -16.12 -29.16 29.74
CA GLY A 145 -15.37 -27.97 29.39
C GLY A 145 -16.26 -26.74 29.29
N LYS A 146 -15.63 -25.57 29.17
CA LYS A 146 -16.34 -24.31 28.93
C LYS A 146 -15.75 -23.61 27.73
N CYS A 147 -16.62 -23.16 26.84
CA CYS A 147 -16.27 -22.29 25.73
C CYS A 147 -16.86 -20.89 25.95
N ALA A 148 -16.14 -19.87 25.47
CA ALA A 148 -16.71 -18.55 25.26
C ALA A 148 -17.86 -18.63 24.25
N ASP A 149 -18.78 -17.67 24.32
CA ASP A 149 -19.88 -17.57 23.37
C ASP A 149 -19.33 -17.27 21.97
N ILE A 150 -19.33 -18.29 21.12
CA ILE A 150 -18.82 -18.24 19.75
C ILE A 150 -19.62 -17.22 18.93
N ASN A 151 -20.93 -17.09 19.16
CA ASN A 151 -21.77 -16.14 18.45
C ASN A 151 -21.40 -14.72 18.85
N ALA A 152 -21.27 -14.46 20.15
CA ALA A 152 -20.87 -13.14 20.64
C ALA A 152 -19.50 -12.73 20.09
N VAL A 153 -18.49 -13.61 20.17
CA VAL A 153 -17.14 -13.35 19.63
C VAL A 153 -17.20 -13.06 18.13
N THR A 154 -17.93 -13.88 17.37
CA THR A 154 -17.97 -13.75 15.90
C THR A 154 -18.75 -12.51 15.46
N TRP A 155 -19.85 -12.18 16.12
CA TRP A 155 -20.66 -10.98 15.82
C TRP A 155 -19.90 -9.70 16.15
N SER A 156 -19.25 -9.63 17.32
CA SER A 156 -18.41 -8.49 17.70
C SER A 156 -17.24 -8.32 16.73
N ASN A 157 -16.53 -9.40 16.38
CA ASN A 157 -15.47 -9.34 15.39
C ASN A 157 -15.99 -8.82 14.05
N ALA A 158 -17.11 -9.35 13.56
CA ALA A 158 -17.65 -9.00 12.26
C ALA A 158 -18.08 -7.53 12.19
N ALA A 159 -18.75 -7.01 13.23
CA ALA A 159 -19.13 -5.61 13.31
C ALA A 159 -17.91 -4.66 13.27
N ILE A 160 -16.88 -4.95 14.07
CA ILE A 160 -15.66 -4.13 14.12
C ILE A 160 -14.88 -4.25 12.80
N ASN A 161 -14.83 -5.43 12.19
CA ASN A 161 -14.16 -5.64 10.90
C ASN A 161 -14.78 -4.78 9.79
N ILE A 162 -16.12 -4.73 9.73
CA ILE A 162 -16.87 -3.88 8.79
C ILE A 162 -16.58 -2.41 9.07
N ALA A 163 -16.63 -1.97 10.33
CA ALA A 163 -16.32 -0.60 10.71
C ALA A 163 -14.90 -0.21 10.28
N LEU A 164 -13.93 -1.11 10.44
CA LEU A 164 -12.56 -0.93 9.97
C LEU A 164 -12.46 -0.83 8.45
N ASP A 165 -13.22 -1.63 7.69
CA ASP A 165 -13.23 -1.52 6.23
C ASP A 165 -13.74 -0.16 5.77
N VAL A 166 -14.85 0.29 6.33
CA VAL A 166 -15.41 1.63 6.04
C VAL A 166 -14.42 2.73 6.43
N TRP A 167 -13.78 2.61 7.60
CA TRP A 167 -12.80 3.58 8.07
C TRP A 167 -11.57 3.67 7.15
N ILE A 168 -10.97 2.53 6.79
CA ILE A 168 -9.80 2.45 5.92
C ILE A 168 -10.11 3.07 4.55
N ILE A 169 -11.31 2.81 4.02
CA ILE A 169 -11.77 3.39 2.75
C ILE A 169 -12.04 4.90 2.87
N GLY A 170 -12.50 5.37 4.02
CA GLY A 170 -12.79 6.79 4.27
C GLY A 170 -11.55 7.68 4.30
N ILE A 171 -10.40 7.16 4.78
CA ILE A 171 -9.14 7.91 4.87
C ILE A 171 -8.74 8.55 3.52
N PRO A 172 -8.54 7.79 2.42
CA PRO A 172 -8.14 8.38 1.13
C PRO A 172 -9.21 9.30 0.53
N LEU A 173 -10.51 9.05 0.79
CA LEU A 173 -11.59 9.90 0.30
C LEU A 173 -11.59 11.29 0.96
N SER A 174 -11.32 11.36 2.27
CA SER A 174 -11.23 12.63 2.97
C SER A 174 -10.13 13.52 2.38
N GLN A 175 -9.00 12.90 1.99
CA GLN A 175 -7.88 13.60 1.37
C GLN A 175 -8.17 14.02 -0.07
N LEU A 176 -8.95 13.22 -0.81
CA LEU A 176 -9.31 13.54 -2.18
C LEU A 176 -10.15 14.82 -2.31
N LYS A 177 -10.95 15.16 -1.29
CA LYS A 177 -11.74 16.40 -1.29
C LYS A 177 -10.88 17.65 -1.10
N SER A 178 -9.76 17.52 -0.39
CA SER A 178 -8.88 18.64 -0.04
C SER A 178 -7.76 18.87 -1.06
N LEU A 179 -7.52 17.94 -1.97
CA LEU A 179 -6.34 17.95 -2.83
C LEU A 179 -6.74 18.05 -4.31
N ASN A 180 -6.33 19.15 -4.97
CA ASN A 180 -6.46 19.37 -6.42
C ASN A 180 -5.59 18.37 -7.22
N LEU A 181 -5.93 17.09 -7.14
CA LEU A 181 -5.23 16.03 -7.85
C LEU A 181 -5.68 15.97 -9.31
N ASP A 182 -4.72 15.80 -10.22
CA ASP A 182 -4.97 15.50 -11.62
C ASP A 182 -6.00 14.38 -11.78
N TRP A 183 -6.91 14.51 -12.75
CA TRP A 183 -7.99 13.57 -13.04
C TRP A 183 -7.53 12.10 -13.13
N ARG A 184 -6.27 11.87 -13.54
CA ARG A 184 -5.64 10.54 -13.66
C ARG A 184 -5.26 9.90 -12.32
N LYS A 185 -4.99 10.69 -11.28
CA LYS A 185 -4.83 10.18 -9.91
C LYS A 185 -6.21 9.91 -9.30
N LYS A 186 -7.19 10.74 -9.63
CA LYS A 186 -8.59 10.58 -9.24
C LYS A 186 -9.20 9.27 -9.73
N ILE A 187 -8.96 8.87 -10.99
CA ILE A 187 -9.47 7.59 -11.53
C ILE A 187 -8.92 6.37 -10.78
N GLY A 188 -7.64 6.41 -10.39
CA GLY A 188 -6.99 5.31 -9.68
C GLY A 188 -7.53 5.12 -8.27
N VAL A 189 -7.75 6.23 -7.57
CA VAL A 189 -8.39 6.19 -6.25
C VAL A 189 -9.86 5.79 -6.36
N GLY A 190 -10.56 6.23 -7.41
CA GLY A 190 -11.92 5.82 -7.72
C GLY A 190 -12.05 4.30 -7.89
N MET A 191 -11.15 3.66 -8.64
CA MET A 191 -11.15 2.20 -8.78
C MET A 191 -10.90 1.47 -7.44
N MET A 192 -9.95 1.96 -6.62
CA MET A 192 -9.73 1.38 -5.29
C MET A 192 -10.96 1.52 -4.39
N PHE A 193 -11.64 2.67 -4.47
CA PHE A 193 -12.85 2.93 -3.72
C PHE A 193 -13.99 1.99 -4.11
N SER A 194 -14.24 1.78 -5.40
CA SER A 194 -15.27 0.85 -5.88
C SER A 194 -15.05 -0.58 -5.37
N VAL A 195 -13.80 -1.06 -5.40
CA VAL A 195 -13.49 -2.39 -4.89
C VAL A 195 -13.60 -2.43 -3.36
N GLY A 196 -13.20 -1.36 -2.67
CA GLY A 196 -13.41 -1.22 -1.23
C GLY A 196 -14.88 -1.31 -0.81
N ILE A 197 -15.77 -0.58 -1.49
CA ILE A 197 -17.21 -0.68 -1.25
C ILE A 197 -17.68 -2.12 -1.46
N PHE A 198 -17.24 -2.77 -2.53
CA PHE A 198 -17.62 -4.16 -2.78
C PHE A 198 -17.16 -5.10 -1.65
N VAL A 199 -15.95 -4.94 -1.11
CA VAL A 199 -15.48 -5.68 0.08
C VAL A 199 -16.36 -5.41 1.32
N THR A 200 -16.78 -4.16 1.54
CA THR A 200 -17.69 -3.84 2.66
C THR A 200 -19.04 -4.53 2.52
N ILE A 201 -19.61 -4.58 1.31
CA ILE A 201 -20.88 -5.29 1.04
C ILE A 201 -20.71 -6.79 1.33
N MET A 202 -19.61 -7.41 0.87
CA MET A 202 -19.32 -8.81 1.16
C MET A 202 -19.22 -9.08 2.67
N SER A 203 -18.61 -8.16 3.42
CA SER A 203 -18.48 -8.25 4.87
C SER A 203 -19.84 -8.18 5.59
N ILE A 204 -20.76 -7.35 5.09
CA ILE A 204 -22.15 -7.27 5.60
C ILE A 204 -22.91 -8.57 5.31
N LEU A 205 -22.79 -9.11 4.09
CA LEU A 205 -23.43 -10.38 3.73
C LEU A 205 -22.91 -11.54 4.58
N ARG A 206 -21.60 -11.55 4.89
CA ARG A 206 -21.01 -12.51 5.83
C ARG A 206 -21.62 -12.36 7.22
N LEU A 207 -21.69 -11.14 7.77
CA LEU A 207 -22.29 -10.90 9.08
C LEU A 207 -23.73 -11.43 9.12
N HIS A 208 -24.54 -11.15 8.09
CA HIS A 208 -25.89 -11.68 7.99
C HIS A 208 -25.93 -13.21 8.00
N ALA A 209 -25.06 -13.88 7.22
CA ALA A 209 -24.97 -15.33 7.22
C ALA A 209 -24.54 -15.89 8.60
N THR A 210 -23.61 -15.23 9.28
CA THR A 210 -23.18 -15.62 10.64
C THR A 210 -24.29 -15.47 11.66
N VAL A 211 -25.06 -14.39 11.60
CA VAL A 211 -26.21 -14.18 12.49
C VAL A 211 -27.27 -15.26 12.25
N GLN A 212 -27.58 -15.57 10.99
CA GLN A 212 -28.53 -16.64 10.67
C GLN A 212 -28.06 -18.01 11.17
N ALA A 213 -26.78 -18.34 10.99
CA ALA A 213 -26.20 -19.59 11.48
C ALA A 213 -26.18 -19.68 13.02
N GLY A 214 -26.03 -18.55 13.72
CA GLY A 214 -26.07 -18.52 15.18
C GLY A 214 -27.47 -18.72 15.78
N VAL A 215 -28.51 -18.34 15.03
CA VAL A 215 -29.92 -18.46 15.47
C VAL A 215 -30.54 -19.80 15.10
N LYS A 216 -30.16 -20.40 13.96
CA LYS A 216 -30.67 -21.69 13.48
C LYS A 216 -29.76 -22.83 13.95
N THR A 217 -30.05 -23.42 15.10
CA THR A 217 -29.16 -24.40 15.76
C THR A 217 -29.35 -25.86 15.34
N SER A 218 -30.29 -26.19 14.45
CA SER A 218 -30.63 -27.59 14.14
C SER A 218 -29.53 -28.34 13.34
N ASN A 219 -28.83 -27.65 12.42
CA ASN A 219 -27.85 -28.26 11.52
C ASN A 219 -26.61 -27.38 11.32
N ALA A 220 -25.66 -27.46 12.26
CA ALA A 220 -24.43 -26.64 12.21
C ALA A 220 -23.66 -26.79 10.89
N THR A 221 -23.41 -28.03 10.42
CA THR A 221 -22.63 -28.30 9.21
C THR A 221 -23.23 -27.71 7.93
N TRP A 222 -24.55 -27.53 7.90
CA TRP A 222 -25.27 -26.90 6.79
C TRP A 222 -25.23 -25.38 6.87
N GLU A 223 -25.54 -24.81 8.04
CA GLU A 223 -25.63 -23.36 8.21
C GLU A 223 -24.25 -22.68 8.12
N TYR A 224 -23.19 -23.31 8.62
CA TYR A 224 -21.82 -22.79 8.50
C TYR A 224 -21.25 -22.84 7.07
N LEU A 225 -21.90 -23.55 6.14
CA LEU A 225 -21.52 -23.54 4.72
C LEU A 225 -21.63 -22.14 4.14
N ALA A 226 -22.72 -21.43 4.43
CA ALA A 226 -22.94 -20.08 3.94
C ALA A 226 -21.87 -19.12 4.49
N VAL A 227 -21.58 -19.20 5.79
CA VAL A 227 -20.55 -18.40 6.46
C VAL A 227 -19.19 -18.62 5.79
N SER A 228 -18.79 -19.86 5.59
CA SER A 228 -17.49 -20.19 4.99
C SER A 228 -17.38 -19.76 3.52
N LYS A 229 -18.48 -19.88 2.74
CA LYS A 229 -18.54 -19.35 1.37
C LYS A 229 -18.31 -17.84 1.34
N TRP A 230 -19.04 -17.09 2.17
CA TRP A 230 -18.89 -15.63 2.25
C TRP A 230 -17.51 -15.20 2.72
N SER A 231 -16.94 -15.85 3.75
CA SER A 231 -15.56 -15.58 4.21
C SER A 231 -14.53 -15.84 3.12
N THR A 232 -14.71 -16.88 2.31
CA THR A 232 -13.81 -17.19 1.19
C THR A 232 -13.90 -16.11 0.11
N ILE A 233 -15.11 -15.70 -0.27
CA ILE A 233 -15.32 -14.63 -1.27
C ILE A 233 -14.70 -13.33 -0.76
N GLU A 234 -15.01 -12.93 0.47
CA GLU A 234 -14.46 -11.73 1.11
C GLU A 234 -12.93 -11.72 1.11
N GLY A 235 -12.28 -12.79 1.57
CA GLY A 235 -10.82 -12.86 1.59
C GLY A 235 -10.21 -12.75 0.19
N ASN A 236 -10.80 -13.42 -0.80
CA ASN A 236 -10.33 -13.35 -2.19
C ASN A 236 -10.48 -11.94 -2.79
N VAL A 237 -11.64 -11.31 -2.58
CA VAL A 237 -11.91 -9.96 -3.04
C VAL A 237 -11.01 -8.94 -2.33
N GLY A 238 -10.76 -9.12 -1.03
CA GLY A 238 -9.82 -8.31 -0.25
C GLY A 238 -8.39 -8.36 -0.81
N ILE A 239 -7.92 -9.55 -1.20
CA ILE A 239 -6.62 -9.71 -1.88
C ILE A 239 -6.61 -8.94 -3.21
N ILE A 240 -7.65 -9.08 -4.03
CA ILE A 240 -7.76 -8.36 -5.31
C ILE A 240 -7.71 -6.85 -5.06
N CYS A 241 -8.46 -6.35 -4.07
CA CYS A 241 -8.47 -4.95 -3.66
C CYS A 241 -7.07 -4.47 -3.26
N ALA A 242 -6.35 -5.26 -2.46
CA ALA A 242 -4.99 -4.93 -2.03
C ALA A 242 -4.00 -4.88 -3.20
N CYS A 243 -4.23 -5.65 -4.27
CA CYS A 243 -3.39 -5.70 -5.48
C CYS A 243 -3.73 -4.61 -6.53
N MET A 244 -4.92 -4.00 -6.47
CA MET A 244 -5.35 -2.93 -7.39
C MET A 244 -4.35 -1.77 -7.54
N PRO A 245 -3.67 -1.28 -6.49
CA PRO A 245 -2.67 -0.24 -6.67
C PRO A 245 -1.49 -0.62 -7.58
N SER A 246 -1.07 -1.87 -7.52
CA SER A 246 -0.01 -2.37 -8.39
C SER A 246 -0.52 -2.58 -9.80
N LEU A 247 -1.77 -3.03 -9.97
CA LEU A 247 -2.45 -3.10 -11.27
C LEU A 247 -2.53 -1.71 -11.93
N ARG A 248 -2.84 -0.66 -11.19
CA ARG A 248 -2.84 0.72 -11.71
C ARG A 248 -1.47 1.10 -12.28
N ILE A 249 -0.39 0.81 -11.55
CA ILE A 249 0.97 1.12 -12.01
C ILE A 249 1.29 0.35 -13.31
N LEU A 250 0.88 -0.93 -13.38
CA LEU A 250 1.03 -1.75 -14.57
C LEU A 250 0.26 -1.15 -15.76
N LEU A 251 -1.02 -0.82 -15.60
CA LEU A 251 -1.87 -0.30 -16.67
C LEU A 251 -1.35 1.01 -17.24
N VAL A 252 -0.91 1.94 -16.39
CA VAL A 252 -0.32 3.21 -16.82
C VAL A 252 0.96 3.01 -17.64
N ARG A 253 1.73 1.95 -17.35
CA ARG A 253 3.04 1.71 -17.98
C ARG A 253 2.97 0.81 -19.21
N LEU A 254 2.00 -0.11 -19.27
CA LEU A 254 1.78 -1.03 -20.39
C LEU A 254 0.90 -0.41 -21.48
N PHE A 255 -0.07 0.43 -21.13
CA PHE A 255 -0.96 1.09 -22.07
C PHE A 255 -0.86 2.63 -21.97
N PRO A 256 0.31 3.21 -22.31
CA PRO A 256 0.47 4.66 -22.35
C PRO A 256 -0.54 5.34 -23.30
N LYS A 257 -1.04 4.62 -24.31
CA LYS A 257 -2.01 5.12 -25.30
C LYS A 257 -3.47 5.06 -24.84
N ILE A 258 -3.86 4.12 -23.96
CA ILE A 258 -5.25 4.03 -23.44
C ILE A 258 -5.47 5.00 -22.26
N LEU A 259 -4.41 5.33 -21.52
CA LEU A 259 -4.41 6.37 -20.47
C LEU A 259 -3.71 7.67 -20.88
N GLY A 260 -3.42 7.84 -22.18
CA GLY A 260 -2.95 9.07 -22.82
C GLY A 260 -1.75 9.73 -22.15
N THR A 261 -0.62 9.05 -21.95
CA THR A 261 0.63 9.76 -21.62
C THR A 261 1.22 10.37 -22.88
N SER A 262 1.13 11.70 -23.00
CA SER A 262 2.15 12.47 -23.69
C SER A 262 3.47 12.22 -22.97
N GLN A 263 4.35 11.53 -23.68
CA GLN A 263 5.68 11.18 -23.21
C GLN A 263 6.54 12.44 -23.27
N ARG A 264 6.48 13.31 -22.25
CA ARG A 264 7.32 14.52 -22.21
C ARG A 264 7.71 14.93 -20.79
N TYR A 265 8.42 14.06 -20.05
CA TYR A 265 9.40 14.50 -19.04
C TYR A 265 10.24 13.34 -18.49
N TYR A 266 11.19 12.83 -19.28
CA TYR A 266 12.42 12.19 -18.78
C TYR A 266 13.44 12.25 -19.93
N ASN A 267 13.84 13.46 -20.29
CA ASN A 267 15.11 13.72 -20.96
C ASN A 267 15.92 14.57 -20.00
N TYR A 268 16.52 13.90 -19.00
CA TYR A 268 17.65 14.48 -18.30
C TYR A 268 18.78 14.51 -19.33
N GLY A 269 19.19 15.73 -19.69
CA GLY A 269 20.12 15.97 -20.78
C GLY A 269 21.46 15.26 -20.56
N SER A 270 21.68 14.18 -21.30
CA SER A 270 23.02 13.74 -21.67
C SER A 270 23.31 14.28 -23.07
N LYS A 271 23.64 15.57 -23.15
CA LYS A 271 24.40 16.08 -24.30
C LYS A 271 25.87 15.74 -24.04
N SER A 272 26.23 14.50 -24.39
CA SER A 272 27.63 14.12 -24.61
C SER A 272 28.15 14.94 -25.79
N ASN A 273 28.89 16.01 -25.50
CA ASN A 273 29.60 16.80 -26.49
C ASN A 273 30.75 15.94 -27.06
N LYS A 274 30.49 15.23 -28.16
CA LYS A 274 31.55 14.60 -28.97
C LYS A 274 32.06 15.66 -29.95
N GLN A 275 33.13 16.36 -29.55
CA GLN A 275 33.96 17.10 -30.49
C GLN A 275 34.88 16.11 -31.20
N THR A 276 34.62 15.90 -32.49
CA THR A 276 35.59 15.37 -33.44
C THR A 276 36.04 16.55 -34.32
N PRO A 277 37.34 16.84 -34.47
CA PRO A 277 37.80 17.97 -35.27
C PRO A 277 37.83 17.62 -36.76
N GLY A 278 37.23 18.49 -37.57
CA GLY A 278 37.35 18.48 -39.03
C GLY A 278 38.63 19.21 -39.46
N ASN A 279 39.36 18.58 -40.37
CA ASN A 279 40.63 19.01 -40.93
C ASN A 279 40.40 19.47 -42.38
N THR A 280 40.60 20.74 -42.75
CA THR A 280 41.15 21.11 -44.08
C THR A 280 41.72 22.55 -44.13
N HIS A 281 43.00 22.62 -44.52
CA HIS A 281 43.83 23.71 -45.05
C HIS A 281 43.14 24.61 -46.12
N ASN A 282 43.56 25.83 -46.52
CA ASN A 282 44.80 26.65 -46.47
C ASN A 282 44.41 28.15 -46.74
N ARG A 283 44.88 29.15 -45.96
CA ARG A 283 46.00 30.14 -46.19
C ARG A 283 45.95 30.94 -47.52
N SER A 284 46.03 32.29 -47.55
CA SER A 284 47.14 33.20 -47.14
C SER A 284 46.63 34.66 -46.85
N VAL A 285 46.90 35.35 -45.71
CA VAL A 285 48.13 36.09 -45.22
C VAL A 285 48.46 37.33 -46.09
N PRO A 286 48.72 38.56 -45.55
CA PRO A 286 49.82 38.90 -44.59
C PRO A 286 49.51 40.06 -43.57
N LEU A 287 50.32 40.53 -42.61
CA LEU A 287 51.69 40.32 -42.05
C LEU A 287 51.70 41.00 -40.65
N GLY A 288 52.09 40.38 -39.52
CA GLY A 288 53.46 40.34 -38.94
C GLY A 288 53.51 41.15 -37.61
N THR A 289 54.20 40.81 -36.51
CA THR A 289 55.13 39.73 -36.12
C THR A 289 55.19 39.71 -34.57
N ASN A 290 55.31 38.51 -33.97
CA ASN A 290 55.25 38.21 -32.54
C ASN A 290 56.58 38.38 -31.78
N ALA A 291 56.51 38.49 -30.45
CA ALA A 291 57.49 37.89 -29.54
C ALA A 291 56.83 37.38 -28.24
N THR A 292 57.12 36.11 -27.95
CA THR A 292 56.66 35.23 -26.86
C THR A 292 57.36 35.47 -25.52
N SER A 293 56.71 35.11 -24.40
CA SER A 293 57.38 34.29 -23.37
C SER A 293 56.37 33.49 -22.53
N GLN A 294 56.66 32.21 -22.35
CA GLN A 294 56.05 31.30 -21.39
C GLN A 294 56.49 31.66 -19.96
N ALA A 295 55.62 31.45 -18.98
CA ALA A 295 56.03 30.99 -17.66
C ALA A 295 54.92 30.16 -17.01
N ASP A 296 55.20 28.86 -16.94
CA ASP A 296 54.58 27.85 -16.10
C ASP A 296 54.81 28.17 -14.61
N ARG A 297 53.78 28.08 -13.74
CA ARG A 297 53.88 27.57 -12.36
C ARG A 297 52.61 27.68 -11.51
N SER A 298 52.36 26.57 -10.81
CA SER A 298 51.76 26.45 -9.47
C SER A 298 50.24 26.53 -9.29
N GLN A 299 49.60 25.37 -9.49
CA GLN A 299 49.01 24.56 -8.41
C GLN A 299 48.66 25.31 -7.10
N ARG A 300 47.35 25.54 -6.85
CA ARG A 300 46.78 25.55 -5.49
C ARG A 300 45.36 24.98 -5.49
N ARG A 301 45.23 23.80 -4.87
CA ARG A 301 44.00 23.27 -4.28
C ARG A 301 43.41 24.31 -3.33
N VAL A 302 42.08 24.43 -3.32
CA VAL A 302 41.32 24.86 -2.14
C VAL A 302 40.15 23.89 -2.00
N ASP A 303 40.19 23.09 -0.94
CA ASP A 303 39.12 22.18 -0.49
C ASP A 303 38.03 22.99 0.28
N PRO A 304 37.03 22.39 0.95
CA PRO A 304 35.65 22.38 0.48
C PRO A 304 34.70 22.90 1.57
N VAL A 305 34.60 24.22 1.78
CA VAL A 305 33.59 24.78 2.71
C VAL A 305 33.09 26.11 2.17
N GLY A 306 32.00 26.06 1.40
CA GLY A 306 31.25 27.24 0.98
C GLY A 306 29.76 26.98 1.18
N ILE A 307 29.09 27.79 1.99
CA ILE A 307 27.65 27.69 2.24
C ILE A 307 26.92 28.18 0.97
N GLU A 308 26.19 27.28 0.31
CA GLU A 308 25.38 27.61 -0.86
C GLU A 308 24.01 28.14 -0.40
N CYS A 309 23.75 29.43 -0.63
CA CYS A 309 22.49 30.07 -0.25
C CYS A 309 21.53 30.08 -1.45
N HIS A 310 20.53 29.19 -1.44
CA HIS A 310 19.45 29.19 -2.43
C HIS A 310 18.36 30.15 -1.98
N ARG A 311 18.06 31.18 -2.79
CA ARG A 311 16.94 32.09 -2.59
C ARG A 311 15.96 31.95 -3.76
N THR A 312 14.76 31.45 -3.48
CA THR A 312 13.65 31.34 -4.44
C THR A 312 12.77 32.58 -4.37
N TYR A 313 12.45 33.14 -5.53
CA TYR A 313 11.45 34.21 -5.68
C TYR A 313 10.23 33.65 -6.41
N GLU A 314 9.04 34.02 -5.95
CA GLU A 314 7.78 33.76 -6.65
C GLU A 314 7.42 35.01 -7.44
N VAL A 315 7.28 34.89 -8.75
CA VAL A 315 6.91 35.99 -9.64
C VAL A 315 5.49 35.75 -10.09
N GLU A 316 4.55 36.56 -9.61
CA GLU A 316 3.15 36.53 -9.99
C GLU A 316 2.97 37.48 -11.19
N TYR A 317 2.64 36.93 -12.36
CA TYR A 317 2.36 37.73 -13.56
C TYR A 317 0.88 38.08 -13.60
N GLY A 318 0.56 39.37 -13.44
CA GLY A 318 -0.76 39.92 -13.73
C GLY A 318 -0.90 40.22 -15.23
N ASP A 319 -2.08 39.97 -15.79
CA ASP A 319 -2.38 40.03 -17.24
C ASP A 319 -2.24 41.43 -17.91
N ASN A 320 -1.66 42.44 -17.24
CA ASN A 320 -1.56 43.81 -17.74
C ASN A 320 -0.16 44.46 -17.69
N ASP A 321 0.93 43.71 -17.44
CA ASP A 321 2.26 44.33 -17.38
C ASP A 321 3.03 44.25 -18.72
N GLU A 322 3.05 45.39 -19.40
CA GLU A 322 3.90 45.70 -20.54
C GLU A 322 5.38 45.43 -20.22
N THR A 323 6.05 44.67 -21.08
CA THR A 323 7.50 44.38 -21.00
C THR A 323 8.33 45.66 -21.07
N TYR A 324 8.79 46.18 -19.92
CA TYR A 324 9.93 47.09 -19.85
C TYR A 324 11.21 46.31 -19.56
N LEU A 325 12.15 46.35 -20.50
CA LEU A 325 13.50 45.78 -20.39
C LEU A 325 14.26 46.48 -19.25
N VAL A 326 14.43 45.80 -18.12
CA VAL A 326 15.35 46.25 -17.07
C VAL A 326 16.78 45.97 -17.52
N HIS A 327 17.51 47.02 -17.87
CA HIS A 327 18.95 46.97 -18.08
C HIS A 327 19.64 46.52 -16.78
N MET A 328 20.26 45.34 -16.80
CA MET A 328 21.18 44.91 -15.73
C MET A 328 22.37 45.88 -15.73
N LYS A 329 22.44 46.74 -14.72
CA LYS A 329 23.59 47.61 -14.50
C LYS A 329 24.67 46.78 -13.80
N ASP A 330 25.86 46.77 -14.39
CA ASP A 330 27.06 46.11 -13.89
C ASP A 330 27.27 46.39 -12.40
N MET A 331 27.36 45.33 -11.60
CA MET A 331 27.84 45.41 -10.22
C MET A 331 29.36 45.42 -10.25
N ASP A 332 29.91 46.63 -10.25
CA ASP A 332 31.33 46.86 -10.06
C ASP A 332 31.78 46.46 -8.66
N HIS A 333 32.83 45.64 -8.65
CA HIS A 333 33.74 45.45 -7.53
C HIS A 333 34.30 46.81 -7.06
N LYS A 334 33.91 47.28 -5.87
CA LYS A 334 34.84 48.00 -4.96
C LYS A 334 34.20 48.34 -3.62
N SER A 335 34.95 47.96 -2.58
CA SER A 335 35.14 48.65 -1.31
C SER A 335 34.62 47.90 -0.09
N ALA A 336 35.33 46.80 0.21
CA ALA A 336 35.68 46.55 1.60
C ALA A 336 36.60 47.68 2.06
N ARG A 337 36.12 48.56 2.94
CA ARG A 337 36.99 49.32 3.83
C ARG A 337 36.33 49.51 5.18
N SER A 338 36.89 48.77 6.12
CA SER A 338 36.86 49.00 7.56
C SER A 338 37.04 50.47 7.93
N GLU A 339 36.22 50.97 8.86
CA GLU A 339 36.68 51.95 9.83
C GLU A 339 35.93 51.81 11.16
N VAL A 340 36.73 51.60 12.19
CA VAL A 340 36.40 51.61 13.62
C VAL A 340 36.54 53.05 14.10
N ARG A 341 35.51 53.65 14.71
CA ARG A 341 35.69 54.53 15.89
C ARG A 341 34.38 54.91 16.60
N SER A 342 34.43 54.62 17.90
CA SER A 342 33.85 55.19 19.11
C SER A 342 33.06 56.53 19.07
N GLU A 343 32.05 56.56 19.95
CA GLU A 343 31.77 57.59 20.97
C GLU A 343 30.81 58.77 20.69
N THR A 344 29.69 58.70 21.44
CA THR A 344 29.00 59.73 22.27
C THR A 344 28.17 60.89 21.69
N SER A 345 27.05 61.08 22.39
CA SER A 345 26.28 62.30 22.70
C SER A 345 25.46 62.98 21.59
N LEU A 346 24.14 62.82 21.66
CA LEU A 346 23.26 63.79 22.33
C LEU A 346 21.90 63.15 22.67
#